data_AF-A0A9D4XQ05-F1
#
_entry.id   AF-A0A9D4XQ05-F1
#
_cell.length_a   1.000
_cell.length_b   1.000
_cell.length_c   1.000
_cell.angle_alpha   90.00
_cell.angle_beta   90.00
_cell.angle_gamma   90.00
#
_symmetry.space_group_name_H-M   'P 1'
#
loop_
_entity.id
_entity.type
_entity.pdbx_description
1 polymer ?
#
loop_
_entity_poly.entity_id
_entity_poly.type
_entity_poly.pdbx_seq_one_letter_code
_entity_poly.pdbx_strand_id
1 'polypeptide(L)'
;MEKRKNIVQYRERLDKTLTSFDLTNDQKLKSLVESQFRSSSLSETELEGYAEKLEVKTAELSNFLDMMRSASADENGGSSTSGTDWKLKQDNEEFRVMYRVGPEGTPYHTLLVEGYVDGPVDVSLCLSWETALYKKWWPQFTIPTFKVIASDCLQKVQTCEQIALVRMKPPWPLSTREAIAHYYLFEYFQDDLIVVLLKSVTESERTNETIDGFNNDVIPEANGVVRIDLVGGYVLQKVTSERSYFRTIANLDIKVDFMPPSLVNFISRQLIGSGFRLYQKVVQNIAFALLFCMFSLIIFLD
;
A
#
# COMPACT_ATOMS: atom_id res chain seq x y z
N MET A 1 0.55 -24.89 13.46
CA MET A 1 0.56 -24.37 14.86
C MET A 1 1.69 -23.35 15.12
N GLU A 2 2.95 -23.66 14.83
CA GLU A 2 4.07 -22.72 15.04
C GLU A 2 4.02 -21.49 14.11
N LYS A 3 3.74 -21.69 12.81
CA LYS A 3 3.54 -20.58 11.85
C LYS A 3 2.38 -19.66 12.23
N ARG A 4 1.25 -20.24 12.70
CA ARG A 4 0.10 -19.46 13.19
C ARG A 4 0.42 -18.67 14.47
N LYS A 5 1.30 -19.18 15.35
CA LYS A 5 1.79 -18.39 16.49
C LYS A 5 2.67 -17.23 16.04
N ASN A 6 3.50 -17.45 15.01
CA ASN A 6 4.41 -16.43 14.48
C ASN A 6 3.65 -15.23 13.88
N ILE A 7 2.63 -15.47 13.04
CA ILE A 7 1.87 -14.36 12.42
C ILE A 7 1.14 -13.50 13.45
N VAL A 8 0.60 -14.10 14.52
CA VAL A 8 -0.04 -13.37 15.63
C VAL A 8 0.97 -12.50 16.37
N GLN A 9 2.16 -13.03 16.68
CA GLN A 9 3.22 -12.25 17.33
C GLN A 9 3.71 -11.09 16.46
N TYR A 10 3.85 -11.28 15.15
CA TYR A 10 4.26 -10.21 14.23
C TYR A 10 3.18 -9.13 14.12
N ARG A 11 1.90 -9.52 14.13
CA ARG A 11 0.77 -8.60 14.20
C ARG A 11 0.80 -7.76 15.48
N GLU A 12 0.91 -8.40 16.64
CA GLU A 12 0.98 -7.73 17.94
C GLU A 12 2.18 -6.76 18.02
N ARG A 13 3.33 -7.16 17.48
CA ARG A 13 4.51 -6.29 17.38
C ARG A 13 4.21 -5.05 16.54
N LEU A 14 3.60 -5.21 15.36
CA LEU A 14 3.23 -4.09 14.51
C LEU A 14 2.22 -3.17 15.23
N ASP A 15 1.20 -3.74 15.85
CA ASP A 15 0.17 -2.98 16.57
C ASP A 15 0.78 -2.17 17.73
N LYS A 16 1.75 -2.74 18.45
CA LYS A 16 2.53 -2.02 19.48
C LYS A 16 3.32 -0.86 18.89
N THR A 17 3.99 -1.06 17.74
CA THR A 17 4.71 0.02 17.06
C THR A 17 3.76 1.13 16.59
N LEU A 18 2.63 0.78 15.96
CA LEU A 18 1.63 1.74 15.47
C LEU A 18 0.96 2.54 16.59
N THR A 19 0.96 2.02 17.82
CA THR A 19 0.44 2.68 19.03
C THR A 19 1.52 3.37 19.87
N SER A 20 2.77 3.41 19.38
CA SER A 20 3.86 4.14 20.04
C SER A 20 3.55 5.63 20.14
N PHE A 21 4.12 6.29 21.17
CA PHE A 21 3.98 7.73 21.37
C PHE A 21 4.41 8.53 20.13
N ASP A 22 5.47 8.08 19.46
CA ASP A 22 6.02 8.74 18.28
C ASP A 22 5.05 8.77 17.09
N LEU A 23 4.22 7.73 16.92
CA LEU A 23 3.25 7.60 15.81
C LEU A 23 1.81 7.98 16.18
N THR A 24 1.57 8.38 17.44
CA THR A 24 0.24 8.77 17.94
C THR A 24 0.17 10.22 18.42
N ASN A 25 1.31 10.84 18.74
CA ASN A 25 1.38 12.24 19.11
C ASN A 25 1.63 13.11 17.87
N ASP A 26 0.70 14.01 17.56
CA ASP A 26 0.75 14.86 16.35
C ASP A 26 2.03 15.70 16.26
N GLN A 27 2.48 16.30 17.37
CA GLN A 27 3.69 17.12 17.38
C GLN A 27 4.94 16.28 17.11
N LYS A 28 5.00 15.08 17.70
CA LYS A 28 6.11 14.16 17.50
C LYS A 28 6.11 13.62 16.07
N LEU A 29 4.97 13.19 15.55
CA LEU A 29 4.82 12.74 14.17
C LEU A 29 5.24 13.84 13.19
N LYS A 30 4.76 15.07 13.39
CA LYS A 30 5.15 16.23 12.59
C LYS A 30 6.66 16.43 12.58
N SER A 31 7.33 16.33 13.74
CA SER A 31 8.79 16.47 13.82
C SER A 31 9.54 15.38 13.06
N LEU A 32 9.00 14.15 13.01
CA LEU A 32 9.57 13.06 12.23
C LEU A 32 9.41 13.33 10.74
N VAL A 33 8.22 13.72 10.29
CA VAL A 33 7.96 14.10 8.89
C VAL A 33 8.90 15.25 8.48
N GLU A 34 8.98 16.31 9.30
CA GLU A 34 9.86 17.46 9.05
C GLU A 34 11.33 17.03 8.88
N SER A 35 11.80 16.11 9.72
CA SER A 35 13.18 15.60 9.64
C SER A 35 13.48 14.90 8.30
N GLN A 36 12.50 14.18 7.74
CA GLN A 36 12.63 13.50 6.46
C GLN A 36 12.52 14.48 5.28
N PHE A 37 11.66 15.50 5.39
CA PHE A 37 11.61 16.59 4.40
C PHE A 37 12.93 17.33 4.27
N ARG A 38 13.65 17.52 5.38
CA ARG A 38 14.97 18.17 5.37
C ARG A 38 16.07 17.30 4.75
N SER A 39 15.96 15.99 4.83
CA SER A 39 16.95 15.06 4.25
C SER A 39 16.72 14.80 2.77
N SER A 40 15.48 14.90 2.28
CA SER A 40 15.16 15.02 0.86
C SER A 40 15.49 16.44 0.39
N SER A 41 16.74 16.66 -0.04
CA SER A 41 17.31 17.95 -0.44
C SER A 41 16.35 18.87 -1.20
N LEU A 42 15.80 19.87 -0.49
CA LEU A 42 14.97 20.94 -1.06
C LEU A 42 15.87 21.96 -1.76
N SER A 43 15.44 22.41 -2.94
CA SER A 43 16.04 23.55 -3.63
C SER A 43 15.58 24.87 -2.98
N GLU A 44 16.37 25.94 -3.07
CA GLU A 44 16.05 27.27 -2.48
C GLU A 44 14.71 27.86 -2.98
N THR A 45 14.12 27.32 -4.04
CA THR A 45 12.85 27.75 -4.64
C THR A 45 11.60 27.19 -3.93
N GLU A 46 11.74 26.20 -3.04
CA GLU A 46 10.61 25.48 -2.40
C GLU A 46 10.24 25.96 -0.98
N LEU A 47 10.78 27.11 -0.54
CA LEU A 47 10.46 27.69 0.77
C LEU A 47 9.01 28.22 0.85
N GLU A 48 8.44 28.60 -0.29
CA GLU A 48 7.05 29.05 -0.38
C GLU A 48 6.12 27.82 -0.39
N GLY A 49 5.24 27.70 0.61
CA GLY A 49 4.34 26.55 0.76
C GLY A 49 4.91 25.35 1.53
N TYR A 50 6.17 25.39 1.97
CA TYR A 50 6.78 24.31 2.77
C TYR A 50 5.96 23.93 4.01
N ALA A 51 5.54 24.94 4.78
CA ALA A 51 4.76 24.75 5.99
C ALA A 51 3.41 24.08 5.69
N GLU A 52 2.75 24.46 4.61
CA GLU A 52 1.48 23.85 4.18
C GLU A 52 1.68 22.41 3.72
N LYS A 53 2.70 22.13 2.88
CA LYS A 53 3.04 20.78 2.43
C LYS A 53 3.34 19.86 3.62
N LEU A 54 4.07 20.35 4.62
CA LEU A 54 4.38 19.62 5.84
C LEU A 54 3.11 19.27 6.64
N GLU A 55 2.18 20.23 6.81
CA GLU A 55 0.92 19.98 7.51
C GLU A 55 0.05 18.97 6.77
N VAL A 56 -0.11 19.12 5.45
CA VAL A 56 -0.88 18.20 4.61
C VAL A 56 -0.31 16.78 4.74
N LYS A 57 1.01 16.63 4.62
CA LYS A 57 1.67 15.31 4.66
C LYS A 57 1.60 14.69 6.06
N THR A 58 1.73 15.49 7.10
CA THR A 58 1.56 15.04 8.49
C THR A 58 0.13 14.54 8.71
N ALA A 59 -0.87 15.28 8.23
CA ALA A 59 -2.28 14.89 8.33
C ALA A 59 -2.59 13.62 7.52
N GLU A 60 -2.08 13.51 6.28
CA GLU A 60 -2.21 12.31 5.44
C GLU A 60 -1.61 11.08 6.13
N LEU A 61 -0.41 11.22 6.69
CA LEU A 61 0.27 10.15 7.42
C LEU A 61 -0.49 9.77 8.70
N SER A 62 -0.94 10.75 9.48
CA SER A 62 -1.70 10.51 10.72
C SER A 62 -3.00 9.75 10.43
N ASN A 63 -3.77 10.21 9.44
CA ASN A 63 -5.00 9.55 8.99
C ASN A 63 -4.76 8.10 8.54
N PHE A 64 -3.66 7.86 7.80
CA PHE A 64 -3.31 6.51 7.38
C PHE A 64 -2.91 5.61 8.57
N LEU A 65 -2.13 6.13 9.50
CA LEU A 65 -1.75 5.39 10.71
C LEU A 65 -2.99 5.04 11.55
N ASP A 66 -3.98 5.94 11.63
CA ASP A 66 -5.28 5.65 12.24
C ASP A 66 -6.04 4.54 11.51
N MET A 67 -6.05 4.56 10.18
CA MET A 67 -6.63 3.46 9.40
C MET A 67 -5.96 2.12 9.74
N MET A 68 -4.62 2.11 9.85
CA MET A 68 -3.83 0.92 10.20
C MET A 68 -4.12 0.42 11.61
N ARG A 69 -4.31 1.34 12.58
CA ARG A 69 -4.74 1.02 13.96
C ARG A 69 -6.18 0.52 14.02
N SER A 70 -7.08 1.01 13.17
CA SER A 70 -8.49 0.55 13.16
C SER A 70 -8.66 -0.94 12.79
N ALA A 71 -7.61 -1.56 12.26
CA ALA A 71 -7.57 -2.98 11.96
C ALA A 71 -7.12 -3.86 13.15
N SER A 72 -6.64 -3.26 14.24
CA SER A 72 -6.10 -3.99 15.40
C SER A 72 -7.17 -4.44 16.41
N ALA A 73 -8.46 -4.30 16.09
CA ALA A 73 -9.56 -4.61 17.01
C ALA A 73 -9.93 -6.10 17.07
N ASP A 74 -10.36 -6.52 18.27
CA ASP A 74 -10.34 -7.87 18.86
C ASP A 74 -11.06 -9.00 18.11
N GLU A 75 -10.49 -10.20 18.18
CA GLU A 75 -11.09 -11.48 17.74
C GLU A 75 -12.32 -11.91 18.59
N ASN A 76 -12.65 -11.17 19.66
CA ASN A 76 -13.83 -11.40 20.48
C ASN A 76 -15.05 -10.74 19.84
N GLY A 77 -15.84 -11.56 19.14
CA GLY A 77 -17.09 -11.20 18.46
C GLY A 77 -18.14 -10.52 19.35
N GLY A 78 -17.97 -9.22 19.59
CA GLY A 78 -19.06 -8.33 19.91
C GLY A 78 -19.89 -8.11 18.65
N SER A 79 -21.06 -8.73 18.58
CA SER A 79 -22.07 -8.47 17.55
C SER A 79 -22.52 -7.01 17.65
N SER A 80 -21.81 -6.10 16.98
CA SER A 80 -22.36 -4.80 16.67
C SER A 80 -23.33 -4.99 15.50
N THR A 81 -24.55 -4.51 15.65
CA THR A 81 -25.62 -4.64 14.65
C THR A 81 -25.42 -3.73 13.43
N SER A 82 -24.25 -3.10 13.29
CA SER A 82 -23.90 -2.25 12.15
C SER A 82 -23.20 -3.05 11.04
N GLY A 83 -23.69 -2.94 9.80
CA GLY A 83 -23.12 -3.62 8.62
C GLY A 83 -21.69 -3.20 8.21
N THR A 84 -21.00 -2.42 9.06
CA THR A 84 -19.67 -1.82 8.87
C THR A 84 -18.53 -2.64 9.45
N ASP A 85 -18.82 -3.77 10.10
CA ASP A 85 -17.79 -4.62 10.71
C ASP A 85 -16.89 -5.32 9.69
N TRP A 86 -15.64 -5.59 10.10
CA TRP A 86 -14.68 -6.34 9.31
C TRP A 86 -15.16 -7.77 9.03
N LYS A 87 -15.32 -8.09 7.75
CA LYS A 87 -15.65 -9.44 7.26
C LYS A 87 -14.35 -10.16 6.93
N LEU A 88 -14.09 -11.26 7.62
CA LEU A 88 -12.96 -12.14 7.32
C LEU A 88 -13.20 -12.85 5.98
N LYS A 89 -12.30 -12.61 5.01
CA LYS A 89 -12.38 -13.18 3.66
C LYS A 89 -11.43 -14.36 3.49
N GLN A 90 -10.26 -14.31 4.11
CA GLN A 90 -9.31 -15.40 4.13
C GLN A 90 -8.48 -15.32 5.40
N ASP A 91 -8.19 -16.46 6.02
CA ASP A 91 -7.34 -16.54 7.20
C ASP A 91 -6.63 -17.88 7.21
N ASN A 92 -5.31 -17.86 7.23
CA ASN A 92 -4.46 -19.04 7.24
C ASN A 92 -3.14 -18.73 7.97
N GLU A 93 -2.20 -19.69 7.98
CA GLU A 93 -0.95 -19.54 8.73
C GLU A 93 0.04 -18.52 8.11
N GLU A 94 -0.22 -18.01 6.91
CA GLU A 94 0.69 -17.12 6.15
C GLU A 94 0.14 -15.70 6.05
N PHE A 95 -1.18 -15.55 5.86
CA PHE A 95 -1.82 -14.25 5.72
C PHE A 95 -3.31 -14.26 6.04
N ARG A 96 -3.84 -13.05 6.29
CA ARG A 96 -5.24 -12.75 6.53
C ARG A 96 -5.72 -11.68 5.55
N VAL A 97 -6.91 -11.85 5.00
CA VAL A 97 -7.62 -10.85 4.19
C VAL A 97 -8.94 -10.50 4.87
N MET A 98 -9.16 -9.20 5.03
CA MET A 98 -10.38 -8.62 5.59
C MET A 98 -11.01 -7.64 4.61
N TYR A 99 -12.31 -7.47 4.73
CA TYR A 99 -13.11 -6.55 3.92
C TYR A 99 -14.18 -5.90 4.78
N ARG A 100 -14.38 -4.60 4.65
CA ARG A 100 -15.55 -3.91 5.20
C ARG A 100 -16.18 -3.01 4.16
N VAL A 101 -17.49 -2.82 4.26
CA VAL A 101 -18.20 -1.80 3.48
C VAL A 101 -17.90 -0.45 4.15
N GLY A 102 -17.75 0.60 3.35
CA GLY A 102 -17.65 1.96 3.87
C GLY A 102 -18.94 2.40 4.58
N PRO A 103 -18.94 3.61 5.17
CA PRO A 103 -20.14 4.18 5.77
C PRO A 103 -21.32 4.20 4.81
N GLU A 104 -22.54 4.09 5.35
CA GLU A 104 -23.77 4.14 4.56
C GLU A 104 -23.83 5.41 3.70
N GLY A 105 -24.20 5.25 2.44
CA GLY A 105 -24.24 6.35 1.46
C GLY A 105 -22.89 6.69 0.81
N THR A 106 -21.79 6.03 1.19
CA THR A 106 -20.49 6.21 0.53
C THR A 106 -20.21 5.11 -0.49
N PRO A 107 -19.49 5.40 -1.60
CA PRO A 107 -19.10 4.40 -2.60
C PRO A 107 -17.86 3.60 -2.18
N TYR A 108 -17.33 3.86 -0.98
CA TYR A 108 -16.05 3.32 -0.55
C TYR A 108 -16.18 1.92 0.03
N HIS A 109 -15.17 1.11 -0.27
CA HIS A 109 -14.99 -0.22 0.27
C HIS A 109 -13.58 -0.34 0.83
N THR A 110 -13.42 -0.86 2.04
CA THR A 110 -12.09 -1.06 2.63
C THR A 110 -11.65 -2.51 2.48
N LEU A 111 -10.45 -2.71 1.95
CA LEU A 111 -9.75 -4.00 1.93
C LEU A 111 -8.51 -3.92 2.80
N LEU A 112 -8.22 -5.01 3.48
CA LEU A 112 -6.97 -5.19 4.21
C LEU A 112 -6.39 -6.57 3.95
N VAL A 113 -5.08 -6.62 3.72
CA VAL A 113 -4.31 -7.86 3.73
C VAL A 113 -3.10 -7.68 4.64
N GLU A 114 -2.84 -8.69 5.46
CA GLU A 114 -1.65 -8.74 6.31
C GLU A 114 -1.05 -10.14 6.34
N GLY A 115 0.26 -10.22 6.49
CA GLY A 115 0.99 -11.47 6.53
C GLY A 115 2.50 -11.23 6.61
N TYR A 116 3.28 -12.31 6.64
CA TYR A 116 4.73 -12.21 6.57
C TYR A 116 5.26 -12.64 5.21
N VAL A 117 6.46 -12.18 4.89
CA VAL A 117 7.21 -12.56 3.70
C VAL A 117 8.58 -13.02 4.12
N ASP A 118 9.00 -14.17 3.61
CA ASP A 118 10.36 -14.70 3.75
C ASP A 118 11.30 -13.98 2.79
N GLY A 119 11.63 -12.73 3.16
CA GLY A 119 12.73 -11.97 2.59
C GLY A 119 13.00 -10.68 3.35
N PRO A 120 14.14 -10.02 3.07
CA PRO A 120 14.51 -8.73 3.63
C PRO A 120 13.49 -7.63 3.32
N VAL A 121 13.40 -6.64 4.23
CA VAL A 121 12.40 -5.56 4.14
C VAL A 121 12.62 -4.63 2.93
N ASP A 122 13.87 -4.44 2.51
CA ASP A 122 14.27 -3.64 1.35
C ASP A 122 13.89 -4.32 0.03
N VAL A 123 14.04 -5.65 -0.08
CA VAL A 123 13.55 -6.42 -1.24
C VAL A 123 12.03 -6.34 -1.33
N SER A 124 11.36 -6.50 -0.18
CA SER A 124 9.90 -6.35 -0.07
C SER A 124 9.44 -4.95 -0.53
N LEU A 125 10.09 -3.90 -0.02
CA LEU A 125 9.80 -2.51 -0.39
C LEU A 125 10.03 -2.27 -1.89
N CYS A 126 11.16 -2.71 -2.44
CA CYS A 126 11.50 -2.53 -3.85
C CYS A 126 10.41 -3.12 -4.76
N LEU A 127 9.94 -4.33 -4.47
CA LEU A 127 8.90 -4.97 -5.28
C LEU A 127 7.54 -4.26 -5.20
N SER A 128 7.20 -3.68 -4.04
CA SER A 128 5.94 -2.93 -3.82
C SER A 128 6.02 -1.45 -4.18
N TRP A 129 7.22 -0.90 -4.35
CA TRP A 129 7.47 0.48 -4.77
C TRP A 129 7.57 0.60 -6.30
N GLU A 130 8.21 -0.37 -6.95
CA GLU A 130 8.46 -0.35 -8.40
C GLU A 130 7.21 -0.80 -9.19
N THR A 131 6.32 0.15 -9.45
CA THR A 131 5.04 -0.10 -10.15
C THR A 131 5.22 -0.70 -11.53
N ALA A 132 6.33 -0.42 -12.23
CA ALA A 132 6.70 -1.04 -13.50
C ALA A 132 6.76 -2.58 -13.45
N LEU A 133 6.95 -3.17 -12.26
CA LEU A 133 7.00 -4.61 -12.07
C LEU A 133 5.61 -5.24 -11.92
N TYR A 134 4.55 -4.48 -11.66
CA TYR A 134 3.23 -5.04 -11.33
C TYR A 134 2.68 -5.91 -12.46
N LYS A 135 2.90 -5.51 -13.72
CA LYS A 135 2.52 -6.35 -14.86
C LYS A 135 3.20 -7.73 -14.89
N LYS A 136 4.39 -7.87 -14.28
CA LYS A 136 5.19 -9.10 -14.26
C LYS A 136 4.78 -10.05 -13.14
N TRP A 137 4.43 -9.53 -11.96
CA TRP A 137 4.20 -10.37 -10.78
C TRP A 137 2.75 -10.38 -10.27
N TRP A 138 1.98 -9.32 -10.53
CA TRP A 138 0.60 -9.24 -10.05
C TRP A 138 -0.29 -10.27 -10.76
N PRO A 139 -1.33 -10.83 -10.09
CA PRO A 139 -2.18 -11.85 -10.68
C PRO A 139 -2.79 -11.46 -12.02
N GLN A 140 -2.76 -12.40 -12.95
CA GLN A 140 -3.36 -12.31 -14.28
C GLN A 140 -4.35 -13.46 -14.45
N PHE A 141 -5.64 -13.19 -14.30
CA PHE A 141 -6.70 -14.19 -14.40
C PHE A 141 -7.35 -14.17 -15.78
N THR A 142 -7.61 -15.36 -16.32
CA THR A 142 -8.41 -15.51 -17.55
C THR A 142 -9.90 -15.54 -17.23
N ILE A 143 -10.31 -16.29 -16.20
CA ILE A 143 -11.72 -16.49 -15.82
C ILE A 143 -11.85 -16.44 -14.28
N PRO A 144 -12.59 -15.47 -13.72
CA PRO A 144 -13.07 -14.26 -14.39
C PRO A 144 -11.87 -13.37 -14.80
N THR A 145 -12.00 -12.62 -15.90
CA THR A 145 -10.84 -11.91 -16.47
C THR A 145 -10.35 -10.81 -15.54
N PHE A 146 -9.09 -10.84 -15.16
CA PHE A 146 -8.42 -9.72 -14.52
C PHE A 146 -7.00 -9.60 -15.04
N LYS A 147 -6.60 -8.43 -15.53
CA LYS A 147 -5.23 -8.19 -16.00
C LYS A 147 -4.73 -6.81 -15.66
N VAL A 148 -3.48 -6.70 -15.22
CA VAL A 148 -2.74 -5.43 -15.25
C VAL A 148 -2.24 -5.23 -16.68
N ILE A 149 -2.76 -4.21 -17.37
CA ILE A 149 -2.46 -3.95 -18.78
C ILE A 149 -1.39 -2.87 -18.97
N ALA A 150 -1.32 -1.90 -18.05
CA ALA A 150 -0.25 -0.90 -17.94
C ALA A 150 0.09 -0.68 -16.46
N SER A 151 1.35 -0.40 -16.18
CA SER A 151 1.85 -0.16 -14.82
C SER A 151 3.16 0.59 -14.96
N ASP A 152 3.16 1.89 -14.67
CA ASP A 152 4.25 2.80 -15.03
C ASP A 152 4.49 3.81 -13.90
N CYS A 153 5.75 4.14 -13.64
CA CYS A 153 6.11 5.31 -12.85
C CYS A 153 6.01 6.51 -13.79
N LEU A 154 5.08 7.42 -13.53
CA LEU A 154 4.83 8.59 -14.37
C LEU A 154 5.85 9.69 -14.09
N GLN A 155 6.12 9.94 -12.81
CA GLN A 155 7.08 10.95 -12.36
C GLN A 155 7.65 10.58 -11.00
N LYS A 156 8.95 10.76 -10.81
CA LYS A 156 9.59 10.79 -9.48
C LYS A 156 9.68 12.25 -9.05
N VAL A 157 9.08 12.60 -7.93
CA VAL A 157 8.96 14.00 -7.47
C VAL A 157 10.23 14.41 -6.75
N GLN A 158 10.52 13.65 -5.71
CA GLN A 158 11.65 13.79 -4.81
C GLN A 158 12.00 12.40 -4.28
N THR A 159 13.09 12.33 -3.51
CA THR A 159 13.41 11.10 -2.77
C THR A 159 12.19 10.69 -1.95
N CYS A 160 11.79 9.41 -2.05
CA CYS A 160 10.62 8.86 -1.37
C CYS A 160 9.24 9.32 -1.88
N GLU A 161 9.13 10.00 -3.03
CA GLU A 161 7.85 10.39 -3.65
C GLU A 161 7.78 10.09 -5.15
N GLN A 162 6.66 9.50 -5.60
CA GLN A 162 6.40 9.28 -7.03
C GLN A 162 4.90 9.28 -7.35
N ILE A 163 4.55 9.62 -8.59
CA ILE A 163 3.25 9.27 -9.16
C ILE A 163 3.40 8.04 -10.03
N ALA A 164 2.46 7.11 -9.88
CA ALA A 164 2.38 5.94 -10.72
C ALA A 164 0.98 5.71 -11.28
N LEU A 165 0.95 5.13 -12.48
CA LEU A 165 -0.22 4.67 -13.18
C LEU A 165 -0.33 3.15 -13.02
N VAL A 166 -1.52 2.66 -12.70
CA VAL A 166 -1.86 1.24 -12.87
C VAL A 166 -3.18 1.14 -13.61
N ARG A 167 -3.16 0.53 -14.79
CA ARG A 167 -4.34 0.27 -15.60
C ARG A 167 -4.67 -1.22 -15.59
N MET A 168 -5.92 -1.54 -15.30
CA MET A 168 -6.40 -2.89 -15.13
C MET A 168 -7.65 -3.18 -15.97
N LYS A 169 -7.76 -4.41 -16.44
CA LYS A 169 -8.93 -4.95 -17.14
C LYS A 169 -9.67 -5.89 -16.17
N PRO A 170 -10.74 -5.46 -15.48
CA PRO A 170 -11.49 -6.29 -14.55
C PRO A 170 -12.48 -7.22 -15.29
N PRO A 171 -13.20 -8.09 -14.55
CA PRO A 171 -14.19 -9.00 -15.14
C PRO A 171 -15.39 -8.28 -15.75
N TRP A 172 -15.86 -8.67 -16.94
CA TRP A 172 -17.12 -8.17 -17.50
C TRP A 172 -18.27 -8.25 -16.47
N PRO A 173 -19.15 -7.24 -16.34
CA PRO A 173 -19.39 -6.10 -17.23
C PRO A 173 -18.53 -4.86 -16.96
N LEU A 174 -17.51 -4.99 -16.11
CA LEU A 174 -16.64 -3.89 -15.76
C LEU A 174 -15.75 -3.49 -16.97
N SER A 175 -15.79 -2.20 -17.35
CA SER A 175 -14.87 -1.52 -18.30
C SER A 175 -13.39 -1.50 -17.84
N THR A 176 -12.48 -0.89 -18.59
CA THR A 176 -11.09 -0.73 -18.11
C THR A 176 -11.05 0.25 -16.94
N ARG A 177 -10.26 -0.07 -15.90
CA ARG A 177 -10.03 0.76 -14.71
C ARG A 177 -8.61 1.27 -14.66
N GLU A 178 -8.43 2.43 -14.05
CA GLU A 178 -7.13 3.05 -13.87
C GLU A 178 -7.04 3.70 -12.50
N ALA A 179 -5.90 3.50 -11.82
CA ALA A 179 -5.51 4.27 -10.67
C ALA A 179 -4.27 5.09 -11.05
N ILE A 180 -4.32 6.39 -10.81
CA ILE A 180 -3.15 7.26 -10.78
C ILE A 180 -2.97 7.62 -9.32
N ALA A 181 -1.90 7.13 -8.70
CA ALA A 181 -1.68 7.30 -7.28
C ALA A 181 -0.36 8.00 -7.01
N HIS A 182 -0.40 8.97 -6.11
CA HIS A 182 0.75 9.53 -5.42
C HIS A 182 1.19 8.56 -4.33
N TYR A 183 2.47 8.18 -4.39
CA TYR A 183 3.18 7.37 -3.43
C TYR A 183 4.06 8.28 -2.58
N TYR A 184 3.95 8.17 -1.26
CA TYR A 184 4.85 8.82 -0.31
C TYR A 184 5.40 7.79 0.66
N LEU A 185 6.72 7.67 0.76
CA LEU A 185 7.39 6.76 1.67
C LEU A 185 7.90 7.52 2.89
N PHE A 186 7.55 7.03 4.07
CA PHE A 186 8.00 7.51 5.37
C PHE A 186 8.77 6.42 6.11
N GLU A 187 9.98 6.73 6.56
CA GLU A 187 10.84 5.79 7.28
C GLU A 187 10.83 6.06 8.79
N TYR A 188 10.41 5.06 9.57
CA TYR A 188 10.43 5.10 11.03
C TYR A 188 11.47 4.12 11.57
N PHE A 189 12.68 4.63 11.79
CA PHE A 189 13.86 3.82 12.13
C PHE A 189 13.78 3.10 13.48
N GLN A 190 13.10 3.64 14.49
CA GLN A 190 13.16 3.09 15.86
C GLN A 190 12.62 1.65 15.97
N ASP A 191 11.74 1.22 15.07
CA ASP A 191 11.15 -0.12 15.04
C ASP A 191 11.27 -0.81 13.67
N ASP A 192 12.23 -0.37 12.85
CA ASP A 192 12.44 -0.83 11.47
C ASP A 192 11.12 -0.85 10.65
N LEU A 193 10.31 0.20 10.80
CA LEU A 193 9.01 0.34 10.14
C LEU A 193 9.14 1.28 8.96
N ILE A 194 8.70 0.82 7.80
CA ILE A 194 8.54 1.64 6.60
C ILE A 194 7.04 1.78 6.35
N VAL A 195 6.61 3.00 6.08
CA VAL A 195 5.22 3.36 5.77
C VAL A 195 5.17 3.90 4.35
N VAL A 196 4.28 3.37 3.52
CA VAL A 196 4.04 3.89 2.17
C VAL A 196 2.58 4.28 2.04
N LEU A 197 2.34 5.57 1.88
CA LEU A 197 1.03 6.17 1.62
C LEU A 197 0.71 6.10 0.13
N LEU A 198 -0.54 5.79 -0.19
CA LEU A 198 -1.08 5.76 -1.53
C LEU A 198 -2.37 6.59 -1.56
N LYS A 199 -2.37 7.66 -2.37
CA LYS A 199 -3.54 8.51 -2.57
C LYS A 199 -3.76 8.74 -4.06
N SER A 200 -4.98 8.48 -4.53
CA SER A 200 -5.35 8.76 -5.93
C SER A 200 -5.31 10.26 -6.20
N VAL A 201 -4.75 10.63 -7.35
CA VAL A 201 -4.79 12.01 -7.85
C VAL A 201 -6.15 12.25 -8.52
N THR A 202 -6.93 13.16 -7.95
CA THR A 202 -8.29 13.48 -8.40
C THR A 202 -8.29 14.45 -9.59
N GLU A 203 -9.37 14.43 -10.38
CA GLU A 203 -9.52 15.38 -11.51
C GLU A 203 -9.58 16.84 -11.03
N SER A 204 -10.09 17.08 -9.82
CA SER A 204 -10.11 18.41 -9.19
C SER A 204 -8.72 18.92 -8.78
N GLU A 205 -7.78 18.04 -8.49
CA GLU A 205 -6.40 18.46 -8.22
C GLU A 205 -5.70 18.90 -9.53
N ARG A 206 -6.12 18.39 -10.70
CA ARG A 206 -5.56 18.79 -12.01
C ARG A 206 -5.83 20.24 -12.42
N THR A 207 -6.75 20.94 -11.80
CA THR A 207 -7.02 22.34 -12.16
C THR A 207 -5.94 23.31 -11.66
N ASN A 208 -5.07 22.87 -10.74
CA ASN A 208 -3.90 23.64 -10.32
C ASN A 208 -2.73 23.26 -11.22
N GLU A 209 -2.12 24.21 -11.95
CA GLU A 209 -1.02 23.99 -12.92
C GLU A 209 0.12 23.11 -12.37
N THR A 210 0.32 23.16 -11.05
CA THR A 210 1.17 22.26 -10.28
C THR A 210 0.39 21.69 -9.10
N ILE A 211 0.20 20.37 -9.04
CA ILE A 211 -0.19 19.65 -7.81
C ILE A 211 1.11 19.37 -7.07
N ASP A 212 1.38 19.79 -5.83
CA ASP A 212 2.58 19.36 -5.04
C ASP A 212 3.96 19.29 -5.79
N GLY A 213 4.21 20.09 -6.84
CA GLY A 213 5.41 20.02 -7.70
C GLY A 213 5.31 19.13 -8.97
N PHE A 214 4.12 18.61 -9.28
CA PHE A 214 3.78 17.79 -10.44
C PHE A 214 3.48 18.63 -11.68
N ASN A 215 3.88 18.15 -12.85
CA ASN A 215 3.37 18.68 -14.11
C ASN A 215 2.11 17.89 -14.51
N ASN A 216 0.96 18.57 -14.64
CA ASN A 216 -0.30 17.96 -15.06
C ASN A 216 -0.23 17.27 -16.43
N ASP A 217 0.67 17.71 -17.31
CA ASP A 217 0.87 17.12 -18.64
C ASP A 217 1.31 15.65 -18.58
N VAL A 218 1.89 15.23 -17.45
CA VAL A 218 2.39 13.87 -17.26
C VAL A 218 1.23 12.89 -17.00
N ILE A 219 0.07 13.37 -16.54
CA ILE A 219 -1.05 12.51 -16.21
C ILE A 219 -1.92 12.28 -17.44
N PRO A 220 -2.02 11.04 -17.96
CA PRO A 220 -2.74 10.77 -19.20
C PRO A 220 -4.25 11.06 -19.08
N GLU A 221 -4.88 11.50 -20.16
CA GLU A 221 -6.35 11.63 -20.22
C GLU A 221 -7.04 10.26 -20.06
N ALA A 222 -8.24 10.26 -19.47
CA ALA A 222 -9.00 9.05 -19.12
C ALA A 222 -9.67 8.35 -20.33
N ASN A 223 -9.14 8.49 -21.55
CA ASN A 223 -9.72 8.04 -22.84
C ASN A 223 -10.44 6.67 -22.81
N GLY A 224 -11.75 6.65 -22.48
CA GLY A 224 -12.57 5.44 -22.39
C GLY A 224 -12.27 4.52 -21.19
N VAL A 225 -11.56 5.03 -20.17
CA VAL A 225 -11.15 4.31 -18.97
C VAL A 225 -11.77 4.97 -17.75
N VAL A 226 -12.24 4.16 -16.79
CA VAL A 226 -12.82 4.67 -15.55
C VAL A 226 -11.73 4.78 -14.50
N ARG A 227 -11.46 6.00 -14.00
CA ARG A 227 -10.51 6.21 -12.90
C ARG A 227 -11.13 5.85 -11.56
N ILE A 228 -10.40 5.07 -10.78
CA ILE A 228 -10.80 4.65 -9.43
C ILE A 228 -10.12 5.53 -8.41
N ASP A 229 -10.80 5.76 -7.29
CA ASP A 229 -10.22 6.48 -6.16
C ASP A 229 -9.70 5.49 -5.12
N LEU A 230 -8.55 5.85 -4.55
CA LEU A 230 -7.82 5.05 -3.57
C LEU A 230 -7.28 6.00 -2.51
N VAL A 231 -7.53 5.69 -1.24
CA VAL A 231 -6.79 6.25 -0.10
C VAL A 231 -6.37 5.11 0.80
N GLY A 232 -5.08 4.99 1.07
CA GLY A 232 -4.56 3.93 1.89
C GLY A 232 -3.06 3.82 1.74
N GLY A 233 -2.57 2.58 1.68
CA GLY A 233 -1.14 2.33 1.68
C GLY A 233 -0.78 1.01 2.34
N TYR A 234 0.49 0.86 2.63
CA TYR A 234 1.02 -0.31 3.30
C TYR A 234 2.13 0.04 4.28
N VAL A 235 2.36 -0.85 5.23
CA VAL A 235 3.52 -0.81 6.10
C VAL A 235 4.29 -2.11 6.00
N LEU A 236 5.60 -1.98 6.14
CA LEU A 236 6.57 -3.05 6.16
C LEU A 236 7.35 -2.93 7.47
N GLN A 237 7.34 -3.98 8.28
CA GLN A 237 8.15 -4.03 9.50
C GLN A 237 9.15 -5.16 9.40
N LYS A 238 10.43 -4.86 9.63
CA LYS A 238 11.47 -5.89 9.69
C LYS A 238 11.23 -6.80 10.90
N VAL A 239 11.16 -8.10 10.66
CA VAL A 239 11.05 -9.12 11.71
C VAL A 239 12.44 -9.65 12.04
N THR A 240 13.16 -10.10 11.00
CA THR A 240 14.57 -10.54 11.04
C THR A 240 15.29 -10.00 9.79
N SER A 241 16.56 -10.36 9.56
CA SER A 241 17.24 -9.99 8.30
C SER A 241 16.57 -10.62 7.08
N GLU A 242 15.98 -11.82 7.23
CA GLU A 242 15.39 -12.61 6.15
C GLU A 242 13.86 -12.63 6.17
N ARG A 243 13.22 -11.81 7.00
CA ARG A 243 11.77 -11.81 7.14
C ARG A 243 11.23 -10.42 7.44
N SER A 244 10.16 -10.07 6.73
CA SER A 244 9.38 -8.84 6.95
C SER A 244 7.90 -9.17 7.19
N TYR A 245 7.24 -8.38 8.03
CA TYR A 245 5.79 -8.38 8.20
C TYR A 245 5.19 -7.23 7.40
N PHE A 246 4.04 -7.48 6.78
CA PHE A 246 3.39 -6.56 5.87
C PHE A 246 1.92 -6.42 6.23
N ARG A 247 1.41 -5.19 6.24
CA ARG A 247 -0.03 -4.91 6.30
C ARG A 247 -0.36 -3.80 5.31
N THR A 248 -1.31 -4.07 4.42
CA THR A 248 -1.90 -3.10 3.49
C THR A 248 -3.33 -2.83 3.88
N ILE A 249 -3.73 -1.56 3.86
CA ILE A 249 -5.13 -1.16 3.97
C ILE A 249 -5.45 -0.12 2.89
N ALA A 250 -6.61 -0.25 2.26
CA ALA A 250 -7.03 0.63 1.19
C ALA A 250 -8.55 0.85 1.23
N ASN A 251 -8.96 2.11 1.27
CA ASN A 251 -10.32 2.56 0.92
C ASN A 251 -10.37 2.77 -0.58
N LEU A 252 -11.29 2.08 -1.24
CA LEU A 252 -11.40 2.02 -2.70
C LEU A 252 -12.80 2.42 -3.12
N ASP A 253 -12.90 3.37 -4.05
CA ASP A 253 -14.09 3.59 -4.86
C ASP A 253 -13.78 3.16 -6.30
N ILE A 254 -14.30 1.99 -6.69
CA ILE A 254 -14.07 1.44 -8.02
C ILE A 254 -15.07 1.95 -9.07
N LYS A 255 -15.88 2.96 -8.72
CA LYS A 255 -16.88 3.63 -9.55
C LYS A 255 -17.91 2.66 -10.10
N VAL A 256 -18.59 1.97 -9.17
CA VAL A 256 -19.75 1.13 -9.46
C VAL A 256 -20.90 1.52 -8.55
N ASP A 257 -22.11 1.57 -9.09
CA ASP A 257 -23.30 1.94 -8.30
C ASP A 257 -23.62 0.88 -7.23
N PHE A 258 -23.26 -0.37 -7.51
CA PHE A 258 -23.48 -1.48 -6.60
C PHE A 258 -22.33 -2.49 -6.69
N MET A 259 -21.78 -2.87 -5.54
CA MET A 259 -20.75 -3.90 -5.41
C MET A 259 -21.38 -5.28 -5.17
N PRO A 260 -21.52 -6.14 -6.21
CA PRO A 260 -22.12 -7.46 -6.00
C PRO A 260 -21.21 -8.35 -5.13
N PRO A 261 -21.78 -9.25 -4.31
CA PRO A 261 -21.01 -10.16 -3.46
C PRO A 261 -19.98 -11.00 -4.23
N SER A 262 -20.27 -11.36 -5.48
CA SER A 262 -19.35 -12.10 -6.36
C SER A 262 -18.08 -11.30 -6.66
N LEU A 263 -18.21 -10.02 -6.96
CA LEU A 263 -17.08 -9.13 -7.22
C LEU A 263 -16.25 -8.89 -5.95
N VAL A 264 -16.91 -8.65 -4.81
CA VAL A 264 -16.24 -8.54 -3.51
C VAL A 264 -15.42 -9.80 -3.23
N ASN A 265 -15.99 -10.99 -3.43
CA ASN A 265 -15.30 -12.25 -3.19
C ASN A 265 -14.17 -12.49 -4.20
N PHE A 266 -14.36 -12.12 -5.47
CA PHE A 266 -13.31 -12.17 -6.48
C PHE A 266 -12.12 -11.30 -6.08
N ILE A 267 -12.35 -10.03 -5.75
CA ILE A 267 -11.29 -9.09 -5.36
C ILE A 267 -10.62 -9.57 -4.07
N SER A 268 -11.38 -9.78 -3.00
CA SER A 268 -10.80 -10.10 -1.69
C SER A 268 -10.12 -11.48 -1.64
N ARG A 269 -10.75 -12.54 -2.16
CA ARG A 269 -10.22 -13.91 -2.01
C ARG A 269 -9.28 -14.29 -3.13
N GLN A 270 -9.64 -14.00 -4.37
CA GLN A 270 -8.87 -14.46 -5.52
C GLN A 270 -7.77 -13.46 -5.85
N LEU A 271 -8.11 -12.19 -6.06
CA LEU A 271 -7.15 -11.19 -6.49
C LEU A 271 -6.14 -10.84 -5.41
N ILE A 272 -6.61 -10.37 -4.25
CA ILE A 272 -5.72 -9.96 -3.15
C ILE A 272 -5.01 -11.18 -2.54
N GLY A 273 -5.73 -12.27 -2.26
CA GLY A 273 -5.13 -13.48 -1.72
C GLY A 273 -4.07 -14.10 -2.63
N SER A 274 -4.30 -14.16 -3.94
CA SER A 274 -3.27 -14.65 -4.89
C SER A 274 -2.16 -13.63 -5.11
N GLY A 275 -2.48 -12.33 -5.07
CA GLY A 275 -1.50 -11.26 -5.19
C GLY A 275 -0.47 -11.31 -4.06
N PHE A 276 -0.93 -11.48 -2.82
CA PHE A 276 -0.05 -11.64 -1.68
C PHE A 276 0.85 -12.88 -1.78
N ARG A 277 0.32 -14.02 -2.24
CA ARG A 277 1.14 -15.23 -2.47
C ARG A 277 2.19 -15.05 -3.56
N LEU A 278 1.84 -14.39 -4.66
CA LEU A 278 2.80 -14.09 -5.72
C LEU A 278 3.87 -13.11 -5.24
N TYR A 279 3.49 -12.10 -4.46
CA TYR A 279 4.41 -11.20 -3.80
C TYR A 279 5.41 -11.96 -2.92
N GLN A 280 4.93 -12.83 -2.02
CA GLN A 280 5.78 -13.69 -1.18
C GLN A 280 6.78 -14.50 -2.01
N LYS A 281 6.29 -15.16 -3.07
CA LYS A 281 7.12 -16.00 -3.94
C LYS A 281 8.21 -15.20 -4.66
N VAL A 282 7.90 -14.00 -5.15
CA VAL A 282 8.83 -13.18 -5.92
C VAL A 282 9.90 -12.58 -5.00
N VAL A 283 9.51 -12.08 -3.82
CA VAL A 283 10.47 -11.60 -2.81
C VAL A 283 11.44 -12.72 -2.41
N GLN A 284 10.92 -13.91 -2.10
CA GLN A 284 11.74 -15.06 -1.74
C GLN A 284 12.74 -15.41 -2.86
N ASN A 285 12.28 -15.44 -4.11
CA ASN A 285 13.15 -15.73 -5.26
C ASN A 285 14.24 -14.67 -5.46
N ILE A 286 13.92 -13.38 -5.30
CA ILE A 286 14.90 -12.29 -5.42
C ILE A 286 15.92 -12.37 -4.29
N ALA A 287 15.48 -12.61 -3.05
CA ALA A 287 16.35 -12.76 -1.89
C ALA A 287 17.34 -13.92 -2.10
N PHE A 288 16.86 -15.08 -2.57
CA PHE A 288 17.73 -16.22 -2.91
C PHE A 288 18.71 -15.89 -4.05
N ALA A 289 18.27 -15.20 -5.10
CA ALA A 289 19.14 -14.81 -6.20
C ALA A 289 20.24 -13.84 -5.75
N LEU A 290 19.92 -12.85 -4.91
CA LEU A 290 20.90 -11.92 -4.35
C LEU A 290 21.92 -12.64 -3.48
N LEU A 291 21.47 -13.56 -2.63
CA LEU A 291 22.36 -14.39 -1.82
C LEU A 291 23.31 -15.21 -2.70
N PHE A 292 22.79 -15.86 -3.75
CA PHE A 292 23.60 -16.63 -4.70
C PHE A 292 24.59 -15.77 -5.48
N CYS A 293 24.19 -14.58 -5.91
CA CYS A 293 25.09 -13.61 -6.54
C CYS A 293 26.20 -13.16 -5.59
N MET A 294 25.89 -12.89 -4.32
CA MET A 294 26.90 -12.55 -3.31
C MET A 294 27.87 -13.70 -3.07
N PHE A 295 27.39 -14.94 -2.96
CA PHE A 295 28.26 -16.12 -2.85
C PHE A 295 29.14 -16.31 -4.09
N SER A 296 28.61 -16.07 -5.28
CA SER A 296 29.37 -16.16 -6.52
C SER A 296 30.47 -15.09 -6.57
N LEU A 297 30.16 -13.85 -6.19
CA LEU A 297 31.16 -12.77 -6.11
C LEU A 297 32.26 -13.07 -5.10
N ILE A 298 31.95 -13.68 -3.96
CA ILE A 298 32.95 -14.10 -2.97
C ILE A 298 33.85 -15.20 -3.54
N ILE A 299 33.28 -16.20 -4.23
CA ILE A 299 34.06 -17.28 -4.87
C ILE A 299 34.97 -16.76 -6.00
N PHE A 300 34.59 -15.68 -6.68
CA PHE A 300 35.39 -15.06 -7.75
C PHE A 300 36.42 -14.04 -7.24
N LEU A 301 36.40 -13.70 -5.95
CA LEU A 301 37.31 -12.75 -5.31
C LEU A 301 38.38 -13.44 -4.43
N ASP A 302 38.35 -14.76 -4.33
CA ASP A 302 39.41 -15.63 -3.78
C ASP A 302 40.13 -16.40 -4.92
#